data_AF-A0A819BNS9-F1
#
_entry.id   AF-A0A819BNS9-F1
#
_cell.length_a   1.000
_cell.length_b   1.000
_cell.length_c   1.000
_cell.angle_alpha   90.00
_cell.angle_beta   90.00
_cell.angle_gamma   90.00
#
_symmetry.space_group_name_H-M   'P 1'
#
loop_
_entity.id
_entity.type
_entity.pdbx_description
1 polymer ?
#
loop_
_entity_poly.entity_id
_entity_poly.type
_entity_poly.pdbx_seq_one_letter_code
_entity_poly.pdbx_strand_id
1 'polypeptide(L)'
;MAENVNVQSRRRNSHLLINDSDNPKTLSPIIGFAQEPLLPLADACTPLTDIVYDIFTYVSIALEHTASHPADGLTRDESASIRLYTMEWPDTHRSLYSILNSILKTADRKDLQPWFKYLKLFLTAIAKLPSVPPRTAWLGVRKNI
;
A
#
# COMPACT_ATOMS: atom_id res chain seq x y z
N MET A 1 -47.26 -11.85 0.26
CA MET A 1 -46.95 -10.40 0.24
C MET A 1 -45.50 -10.24 0.62
N ALA A 2 -44.70 -9.71 -0.31
CA ALA A 2 -43.27 -9.51 -0.17
C ALA A 2 -43.00 -8.14 0.47
N GLU A 3 -41.91 -8.04 1.24
CA GLU A 3 -41.17 -6.79 1.33
C GLU A 3 -39.67 -7.09 1.32
N ASN A 4 -39.08 -6.80 0.16
CA ASN A 4 -37.67 -6.88 -0.15
C ASN A 4 -36.93 -5.77 0.59
N VAL A 5 -36.05 -6.12 1.53
CA VAL A 5 -35.10 -5.17 2.10
C VAL A 5 -33.93 -5.00 1.12
N ASN A 6 -33.95 -3.84 0.49
CA ASN A 6 -32.99 -3.30 -0.47
C ASN A 6 -31.56 -3.30 0.11
N VAL A 7 -30.71 -4.18 -0.42
CA VAL A 7 -29.27 -4.24 -0.09
C VAL A 7 -28.62 -2.97 -0.63
N GLN A 8 -28.28 -2.08 0.29
CA GLN A 8 -27.66 -0.79 0.04
C GLN A 8 -26.48 -0.89 -0.92
N SER A 9 -26.49 0.02 -1.89
CA SER A 9 -25.56 0.15 -3.00
C SER A 9 -24.10 0.00 -2.55
N ARG A 10 -23.43 -1.05 -3.03
CA ARG A 10 -21.96 -1.07 -3.11
C ARG A 10 -21.55 0.14 -3.96
N ARG A 11 -20.94 1.15 -3.33
CA ARG A 11 -20.23 2.21 -4.06
C ARG A 11 -19.19 1.52 -4.94
N ARG A 12 -19.42 1.47 -6.25
CA ARG A 12 -18.40 1.08 -7.21
C ARG A 12 -17.33 2.17 -7.16
N ASN A 13 -16.15 1.82 -6.66
CA ASN A 13 -14.97 2.65 -6.84
C ASN A 13 -14.63 2.65 -8.32
N SER A 14 -15.01 3.70 -9.04
CA SER A 14 -14.72 3.91 -10.47
C SER A 14 -13.27 4.35 -10.73
N HIS A 15 -12.39 4.30 -9.73
CA HIS A 15 -10.97 4.69 -9.84
C HIS A 15 -10.07 3.61 -10.46
N LEU A 16 -10.63 2.48 -10.84
CA LEU A 16 -9.91 1.44 -11.56
C LEU A 16 -10.03 1.73 -13.06
N LEU A 17 -8.98 2.34 -13.64
CA LEU A 17 -8.67 2.15 -15.06
C LEU A 17 -8.24 0.69 -15.25
N ILE A 18 -9.20 -0.23 -15.14
CA ILE A 18 -9.04 -1.61 -15.60
C ILE A 18 -9.17 -1.53 -17.11
N ASN A 19 -8.11 -1.89 -17.83
CA ASN A 19 -8.23 -2.26 -19.23
C ASN A 19 -9.30 -3.35 -19.35
N ASP A 20 -10.34 -3.12 -20.15
CA ASP A 20 -11.42 -4.05 -20.50
C ASP A 20 -10.96 -5.33 -21.25
N SER A 21 -9.67 -5.69 -21.21
CA SER A 21 -9.12 -6.90 -21.82
C SER A 21 -8.82 -8.04 -20.84
N ASP A 22 -8.89 -7.80 -19.52
CA ASP A 22 -8.73 -8.84 -18.51
C ASP A 22 -10.04 -8.99 -17.74
N ASN A 23 -10.72 -10.11 -17.91
CA ASN A 23 -11.80 -10.55 -17.03
C ASN A 23 -11.33 -10.29 -15.58
N PRO A 24 -12.00 -9.44 -14.77
CA PRO A 24 -11.51 -9.09 -13.46
C PRO A 24 -11.46 -10.36 -12.64
N LYS A 25 -10.24 -10.93 -12.50
CA LYS A 25 -10.00 -12.04 -11.58
C LYS A 25 -10.49 -11.53 -10.24
N THR A 26 -11.61 -12.08 -9.77
CA THR A 26 -12.18 -11.73 -8.48
C THR A 26 -11.20 -12.19 -7.43
N LEU A 27 -10.36 -11.27 -6.96
CA LEU A 27 -9.35 -11.60 -5.97
C LEU A 27 -10.05 -11.85 -4.64
N SER A 28 -9.63 -12.91 -3.95
CA SER A 28 -10.14 -13.22 -2.62
C SER A 28 -9.83 -12.09 -1.62
N PRO A 29 -10.72 -11.86 -0.62
CA PRO A 29 -10.45 -10.93 0.47
C PRO A 29 -9.15 -11.25 1.20
N ILE A 30 -8.50 -10.22 1.73
CA ILE A 30 -7.30 -10.37 2.55
C ILE A 30 -7.75 -10.65 4.00
N ILE A 31 -7.65 -11.91 4.41
CA ILE A 31 -8.01 -12.36 5.75
C ILE A 31 -6.82 -12.19 6.70
N GLY A 32 -7.06 -11.74 7.94
CA GLY A 32 -6.02 -11.58 8.97
C GLY A 32 -5.37 -10.19 9.04
N PHE A 33 -5.37 -9.44 7.93
CA PHE A 33 -4.78 -8.10 7.86
C PHE A 33 -5.36 -7.12 8.90
N ALA A 34 -6.68 -7.15 9.10
CA ALA A 34 -7.34 -6.22 10.02
C ALA A 34 -6.85 -6.36 11.47
N GLN A 35 -6.42 -7.57 11.84
CA GLN A 35 -5.96 -7.93 13.18
C GLN A 35 -4.50 -7.54 13.45
N GLU A 36 -3.72 -7.16 12.45
CA GLU A 36 -2.34 -6.73 12.67
C GLU A 36 -2.30 -5.47 13.55
N PRO A 37 -1.40 -5.44 14.56
CA PRO A 37 -1.17 -4.26 15.37
C PRO A 37 -0.46 -3.18 14.55
N LEU A 38 -0.67 -1.92 14.94
CA LEU A 38 0.14 -0.81 14.42
C LEU A 38 1.50 -0.86 15.12
N LEU A 39 2.59 -0.89 14.33
CA LEU A 39 3.96 -1.05 14.82
C LEU A 39 4.86 0.08 14.28
N PRO A 40 5.98 0.40 14.96
CA PRO A 40 7.03 1.26 14.41
C PRO A 40 7.56 0.74 13.07
N LEU A 41 8.14 1.62 12.25
CA LEU A 41 8.53 1.28 10.88
C LEU A 41 9.54 0.12 10.81
N ALA A 42 10.53 0.11 11.72
CA ALA A 42 11.52 -0.96 11.79
C ALA A 42 10.86 -2.33 12.05
N ASP A 43 10.02 -2.43 13.08
CA ASP A 43 9.32 -3.67 13.44
C ASP A 43 8.33 -4.12 12.37
N ALA A 44 7.69 -3.16 11.69
CA ALA A 44 6.77 -3.43 10.60
C ALA A 44 7.48 -4.02 9.37
N CYS A 45 8.76 -3.71 9.18
CA CYS A 45 9.58 -4.20 8.07
C CYS A 45 10.34 -5.50 8.38
N THR A 46 10.39 -5.94 9.65
CA THR A 46 11.08 -7.17 10.04
C THR A 46 10.72 -8.40 9.20
N PRO A 47 9.45 -8.68 8.85
CA PRO A 47 9.12 -9.84 8.02
C PRO A 47 9.58 -9.74 6.56
N LEU A 48 10.10 -8.58 6.13
CA LEU A 48 10.47 -8.29 4.75
C LEU A 48 11.98 -8.47 4.49
N THR A 49 12.78 -8.81 5.51
CA THR A 49 14.25 -8.92 5.40
C THR A 49 14.70 -9.89 4.31
N ASP A 50 13.98 -11.00 4.14
CA ASP A 50 14.33 -12.03 3.16
C ASP A 50 13.67 -11.80 1.79
N ILE A 51 12.86 -10.74 1.67
CA ILE A 51 12.05 -10.43 0.48
C ILE A 51 12.55 -9.18 -0.22
N VAL A 52 12.93 -8.16 0.56
CA VAL A 52 13.29 -6.83 0.07
C VAL A 52 14.77 -6.58 0.37
N TYR A 53 15.52 -6.33 -0.70
CA TYR A 53 16.94 -6.05 -0.61
C TYR A 53 17.23 -4.87 0.32
N ASP A 54 18.10 -5.13 1.30
CA ASP A 54 18.68 -4.16 2.23
C ASP A 54 17.65 -3.27 2.95
N ILE A 55 16.47 -3.83 3.25
CA ILE A 55 15.32 -3.08 3.76
C ILE A 55 15.63 -2.18 4.96
N PHE A 56 16.47 -2.62 5.90
CA PHE A 56 16.77 -1.84 7.10
C PHE A 56 17.66 -0.61 6.86
N THR A 57 18.54 -0.65 5.86
CA THR A 57 19.27 0.55 5.43
C THR A 57 18.29 1.59 4.91
N TYR A 58 17.34 1.19 4.06
CA TYR A 58 16.33 2.11 3.54
C TYR A 58 15.32 2.57 4.59
N VAL A 59 14.94 1.73 5.56
CA VAL A 59 14.17 2.15 6.74
C VAL A 59 14.91 3.23 7.51
N SER A 60 16.22 3.06 7.72
CA SER A 60 17.05 4.03 8.44
C SER A 60 17.10 5.37 7.70
N ILE A 61 17.37 5.33 6.38
CA ILE A 61 17.36 6.51 5.51
C ILE A 61 15.97 7.18 5.52
N ALA A 62 14.89 6.40 5.44
CA ALA A 62 13.53 6.93 5.48
C ALA A 62 13.24 7.65 6.80
N LEU A 63 13.65 7.09 7.93
CA LEU A 63 13.50 7.72 9.25
C LEU A 63 14.37 8.97 9.40
N GLU A 64 15.62 8.93 8.96
CA GLU A 64 16.56 10.05 9.03
C GLU A 64 16.04 11.27 8.25
N HIS A 65 15.52 11.05 7.05
CA HIS A 65 14.96 12.12 6.21
C HIS A 65 13.49 12.46 6.54
N THR A 66 12.94 11.92 7.62
CA THR A 66 11.59 12.25 8.09
C THR A 66 11.67 13.06 9.37
N ALA A 67 10.98 14.21 9.38
CA ALA A 67 10.92 15.10 10.53
C ALA A 67 10.47 14.34 11.78
N SER A 68 11.09 14.64 12.93
CA SER A 68 10.75 14.00 14.20
C SER A 68 9.30 14.26 14.62
N HIS A 69 8.76 15.42 14.23
CA HIS A 69 7.38 15.84 14.50
C HIS A 69 6.75 16.34 13.18
N PRO A 70 6.11 15.46 12.39
CA PRO A 70 5.37 15.85 11.20
C PRO A 70 4.23 16.82 11.53
N ALA A 71 4.01 17.83 10.69
CA ALA A 71 3.00 18.87 10.92
C ALA A 71 1.57 18.47 10.50
N ASP A 72 1.43 17.31 9.85
CA ASP A 72 0.22 16.81 9.19
C ASP A 72 -0.58 15.80 10.03
N GLY A 73 -0.25 15.67 11.32
CA GLY A 73 -0.93 14.74 12.24
C GLY A 73 -0.50 13.28 12.08
N LEU A 74 0.48 13.00 11.22
CA LEU A 74 1.13 11.70 11.13
C LEU A 74 2.17 11.54 12.23
N THR A 75 2.38 10.29 12.67
CA THR A 75 3.59 9.97 13.42
C THR A 75 4.81 9.98 12.49
N ARG A 76 6.01 10.05 13.08
CA ARG A 76 7.27 9.93 12.31
C ARG A 76 7.31 8.62 11.51
N ASP A 77 6.94 7.50 12.12
CA ASP A 77 6.92 6.19 11.46
C ASP A 77 5.90 6.11 10.32
N GLU A 78 4.72 6.71 10.50
CA GLU A 78 3.71 6.80 9.44
C GLU A 78 4.22 7.61 8.25
N SER A 79 4.79 8.79 8.49
CA SER A 79 5.40 9.61 7.43
C SER A 79 6.58 8.89 6.75
N ALA A 80 7.45 8.25 7.54
CA ALA A 80 8.59 7.51 7.04
C ALA A 80 8.16 6.29 6.21
N SER A 81 7.02 5.66 6.53
CA SER A 81 6.47 4.54 5.73
C SER A 81 6.06 4.99 4.32
N ILE A 82 5.51 6.20 4.18
CA ILE A 82 5.17 6.81 2.89
C ILE A 82 6.44 7.19 2.12
N ARG A 83 7.43 7.77 2.81
CA ARG A 83 8.74 8.03 2.21
C ARG A 83 9.37 6.73 1.69
N LEU A 84 9.39 5.67 2.49
CA LEU A 84 9.95 4.38 2.11
C LEU A 84 9.26 3.79 0.86
N TYR A 85 7.94 3.96 0.75
CA TYR A 85 7.17 3.55 -0.45
C TYR A 85 7.56 4.32 -1.72
N THR A 86 8.10 5.53 -1.59
CA THR A 86 8.42 6.40 -2.75
C THR A 86 9.91 6.49 -3.04
N MET A 87 10.75 5.89 -2.21
CA MET A 87 12.18 5.85 -2.41
C MET A 87 12.57 4.96 -3.61
N GLU A 88 13.62 5.37 -4.30
CA GLU A 88 14.23 4.61 -5.41
C GLU A 88 15.37 3.73 -4.89
N TRP A 89 15.52 2.57 -5.54
CA TRP A 89 16.61 1.62 -5.29
C TRP A 89 17.54 1.66 -6.51
N PRO A 90 18.82 1.26 -6.37
CA PRO A 90 19.69 1.04 -7.51
C PRO A 90 19.05 0.08 -8.52
N ASP A 91 19.29 0.32 -9.81
CA ASP A 91 18.70 -0.43 -10.93
C ASP A 91 18.91 -1.96 -10.88
N THR A 92 19.89 -2.41 -10.09
CA THR A 92 20.19 -3.83 -9.87
C THR A 92 19.19 -4.54 -8.95
N HIS A 93 18.36 -3.80 -8.20
CA HIS A 93 17.43 -4.35 -7.23
C HIS A 93 16.04 -3.73 -7.37
N ARG A 94 15.00 -4.54 -7.17
CA ARG A 94 13.62 -4.02 -7.11
C ARG A 94 13.41 -3.30 -5.78
N SER A 95 12.86 -2.09 -5.83
CA SER A 95 12.45 -1.35 -4.64
C SER A 95 11.28 -2.00 -3.91
N LEU A 96 11.09 -1.63 -2.65
CA LEU A 96 9.93 -2.06 -1.84
C LEU A 96 8.61 -1.86 -2.61
N TYR A 97 8.42 -0.67 -3.19
CA TYR A 97 7.26 -0.33 -4.01
C TYR A 97 7.03 -1.29 -5.17
N SER A 98 8.09 -1.57 -5.93
CA SER A 98 8.03 -2.41 -7.12
C SER A 98 7.59 -3.83 -6.76
N ILE A 99 8.16 -4.38 -5.69
CA ILE A 99 7.83 -5.73 -5.21
C ILE A 99 6.40 -5.76 -4.67
N LEU A 100 6.03 -4.82 -3.80
CA LEU A 100 4.70 -4.77 -3.19
C LEU A 100 3.59 -4.66 -4.26
N ASN A 101 3.74 -3.75 -5.22
CA ASN A 101 2.75 -3.58 -6.29
C ASN A 101 2.66 -4.78 -7.24
N SER A 102 3.73 -5.57 -7.35
CA SER A 102 3.68 -6.85 -8.05
C SER A 102 2.87 -7.88 -7.27
N ILE A 103 3.11 -8.00 -5.95
CA ILE A 103 2.43 -8.96 -5.07
C ILE A 103 0.94 -8.62 -4.94
N LEU A 104 0.56 -7.35 -4.85
CA LEU A 104 -0.85 -6.95 -4.77
C LEU A 104 -1.70 -7.43 -5.97
N LYS A 105 -1.05 -7.65 -7.12
CA LYS A 105 -1.67 -8.16 -8.36
C LYS A 105 -1.74 -9.69 -8.43
N THR A 106 -1.05 -10.43 -7.56
CA THR A 106 -1.07 -11.90 -7.58
C THR A 106 -2.40 -12.43 -7.03
N ALA A 107 -2.82 -13.60 -7.52
CA ALA A 107 -4.04 -14.24 -7.04
C ALA A 107 -3.87 -14.87 -5.65
N ASP A 108 -2.67 -15.37 -5.34
CA ASP A 108 -2.37 -15.96 -4.04
C ASP A 108 -2.17 -14.87 -2.99
N ARG A 109 -3.02 -14.86 -1.97
CA ARG A 109 -2.96 -13.90 -0.87
C ARG A 109 -1.95 -14.27 0.21
N LYS A 110 -1.41 -15.49 0.17
CA LYS A 110 -0.36 -15.93 1.11
C LYS A 110 0.92 -15.13 0.93
N ASP A 111 1.25 -14.77 -0.31
CA ASP A 111 2.41 -13.92 -0.64
C ASP A 111 2.35 -12.54 0.01
N LEU A 112 1.15 -12.08 0.38
CA LEU A 112 0.93 -10.79 1.02
C LEU A 112 1.08 -10.84 2.55
N GLN A 113 1.04 -12.03 3.17
CA GLN A 113 1.10 -12.15 4.63
C GLN A 113 2.32 -11.48 5.27
N PRO A 114 3.56 -11.62 4.74
CA PRO A 114 4.72 -10.92 5.29
C PRO A 114 4.58 -9.39 5.26
N TRP A 115 3.75 -8.87 4.37
CA TRP A 115 3.55 -7.44 4.16
C TRP A 115 2.51 -6.82 5.08
N PHE A 116 1.72 -7.62 5.81
CA PHE A 116 0.58 -7.07 6.55
C PHE A 116 1.00 -6.03 7.58
N LYS A 117 2.12 -6.22 8.29
CA LYS A 117 2.62 -5.26 9.28
C LYS A 117 3.01 -3.93 8.64
N TYR A 118 3.78 -3.97 7.56
CA TYR A 118 4.12 -2.76 6.79
C TYR A 118 2.88 -2.08 6.20
N LEU A 119 1.97 -2.86 5.59
CA LEU A 119 0.71 -2.35 5.03
C LEU A 119 -0.17 -1.72 6.10
N LYS A 120 -0.19 -2.28 7.33
CA LYS A 120 -0.96 -1.72 8.44
C LYS A 120 -0.49 -0.31 8.75
N LEU A 121 0.82 -0.11 8.87
CA LEU A 121 1.43 1.21 9.11
C LEU A 121 1.17 2.16 7.93
N PHE A 122 1.49 1.73 6.71
CA PHE A 122 1.38 2.54 5.50
C PHE A 122 -0.05 2.98 5.18
N LEU A 123 -1.02 2.05 5.24
CA LEU A 123 -2.43 2.37 4.97
C LEU A 123 -3.04 3.22 6.08
N THR A 124 -2.60 3.06 7.34
CA THR A 124 -2.99 3.95 8.44
C THR A 124 -2.50 5.37 8.18
N ALA A 125 -1.24 5.53 7.72
CA ALA A 125 -0.68 6.82 7.35
C ALA A 125 -1.49 7.48 6.20
N ILE A 126 -1.76 6.75 5.12
CA ILE A 126 -2.56 7.27 3.99
C ILE A 126 -3.97 7.67 4.43
N ALA A 127 -4.61 6.88 5.29
CA ALA A 127 -5.97 7.16 5.75
C ALA A 127 -6.09 8.46 6.59
N LYS A 128 -4.98 8.90 7.20
CA LYS A 128 -4.92 10.16 7.97
C LYS A 128 -4.70 11.39 7.09
N LEU A 129 -4.20 11.22 5.87
CA LEU A 129 -3.93 12.35 4.97
C LEU A 129 -5.24 13.06 4.59
N PRO A 130 -5.22 14.40 4.49
CA PRO A 130 -6.39 15.16 4.09
C PRO A 130 -6.83 14.75 2.68
N SER A 131 -8.12 14.50 2.51
CA SER A 131 -8.69 14.24 1.18
C SER A 131 -8.59 15.52 0.35
N VAL A 132 -7.88 15.43 -0.78
CA VAL A 132 -7.86 16.51 -1.76
C VAL A 132 -9.11 16.45 -2.64
N PRO A 133 -9.69 17.60 -3.03
CA PRO A 133 -10.78 17.61 -4.01
C PRO A 133 -10.34 16.90 -5.30
N PRO A 134 -11.29 16.28 -6.04
CA PRO A 134 -10.97 15.63 -7.31
C PRO A 134 -10.20 16.57 -8.24
N ARG A 135 -9.02 16.13 -8.67
CA ARG A 135 -8.15 16.84 -9.62
C ARG A 135 -7.72 15.87 -10.71
N THR A 136 -7.43 16.41 -11.89
CA THR A 136 -6.86 15.62 -12.98
C THR A 136 -5.43 15.23 -12.61
N ALA A 137 -5.14 13.93 -12.66
CA ALA A 137 -3.79 13.38 -12.49
C ALA A 137 -3.39 12.62 -13.76
N TRP A 138 -2.11 12.65 -14.10
CA TRP A 138 -1.56 12.03 -15.29
C TRP A 138 -0.66 10.86 -14.90
N LEU A 139 -0.84 9.70 -15.54
CA LEU A 139 0.00 8.52 -15.35
C LEU A 139 0.64 8.15 -16.69
N GLY A 140 1.95 8.34 -16.81
CA GLY A 140 2.71 7.87 -17.96
C GLY A 140 2.90 6.35 -17.89
N VAL A 141 2.46 5.62 -18.91
CA VAL A 141 2.64 4.16 -19.00
C VAL A 141 3.41 3.79 -20.26
N ARG A 142 4.35 2.84 -20.14
CA ARG A 142 5.08 2.25 -21.29
C ARG A 142 4.27 1.09 -21.89
N LYS A 143 3.00 1.32 -22.18
CA LYS A 143 2.12 0.35 -22.84
C LYS A 143 1.25 1.13 -23.82
N ASN A 144 1.11 0.59 -25.03
CA ASN A 144 0.09 1.07 -25.95
C ASN A 144 -1.26 0.60 -25.39
N ILE A 145 -2.07 1.54 -24.92
CA ILE A 145 -3.40 1.33 -24.30
C ILE A 145 -4.48 1.66 -25.31
#